data_AF-A0A967GUX9-F1
#
_entry.id   AF-A0A967GUX9-F1
#
_cell.length_a   1.000
_cell.length_b   1.000
_cell.length_c   1.000
_cell.angle_alpha   90.00
_cell.angle_beta   90.00
_cell.angle_gamma   90.00
#
_symmetry.space_group_name_H-M   'P 1'
#
loop_
_entity.id
_entity.type
_entity.pdbx_description
1 polymer ?
#
loop_
_entity_poly.entity_id
_entity_poly.type
_entity_poly.pdbx_seq_one_letter_code
_entity_poly.pdbx_strand_id
1 'polypeptide(L)'
;DNDGIHGRQERSGEIELKAGDHDLEVRYFQKVTGAVFGVGWQGPEVRKQRIPSSALFLPRGEPMVPIGHEAFVVDREKAAAGAGLFASRGCASCHSIDGAAPSPPAKAFADLVPEAADGCLSEKISSKAPDFNLSPAQRKALREAVADRAALKTPLEPDRAIHRTLAAMNCYACHQRDGVGGPGEGRRELFKTRVAIDLGEEGKVPPNLNSAGSKLRREALEKILYHGELHVRGRYMATRMPGFGKENLGPLVAALIEADSKPDDGVTPEFNYGSARDGQALAGASGLACITCHNLGGRKAVGIPGIDLAEMHQRLNPGWFRRFLLNPQEFNKDTRMPGFWPGGVASF
;
A
#
# COMPACT_ATOMS: atom_id res chain seq x y z
N ASP A 1 29.37 24.30 -15.53
CA ASP A 1 30.18 23.08 -15.49
C ASP A 1 30.73 22.91 -14.07
N ASN A 2 30.34 21.81 -13.41
CA ASN A 2 30.79 21.42 -12.07
C ASN A 2 31.18 19.94 -12.08
N ASP A 3 31.78 19.49 -13.18
CA ASP A 3 32.12 18.10 -13.40
C ASP A 3 33.54 17.77 -12.88
N GLY A 4 33.79 16.48 -12.64
CA GLY A 4 35.09 15.98 -12.18
C GLY A 4 35.26 15.90 -10.66
N ILE A 5 36.49 15.59 -10.22
CA ILE A 5 36.82 15.47 -8.79
C ILE A 5 37.24 16.83 -8.27
N HIS A 6 36.47 17.40 -7.34
CA HIS A 6 36.78 18.68 -6.70
C HIS A 6 36.34 18.68 -5.23
N GLY A 7 36.89 19.60 -4.42
CA GLY A 7 36.40 19.88 -3.06
C GLY A 7 35.03 20.57 -3.07
N ARG A 8 34.46 20.90 -1.89
CA ARG A 8 33.19 21.64 -1.85
C ARG A 8 33.31 22.95 -2.63
N GLN A 9 32.53 23.08 -3.69
CA GLN A 9 32.46 24.29 -4.51
C GLN A 9 30.99 24.66 -4.72
N GLU A 10 30.75 25.96 -4.90
CA GLU A 10 29.47 26.46 -5.33
C GLU A 10 29.58 26.95 -6.78
N ARG A 11 28.60 26.59 -7.59
CA ARG A 11 28.42 27.08 -8.96
C ARG A 11 27.00 27.60 -9.11
N SER A 12 26.84 28.67 -9.87
CA SER A 12 25.56 29.29 -10.18
C SER A 12 25.36 29.40 -11.69
N GLY A 13 24.11 29.47 -12.11
CA GLY A 13 23.68 29.78 -13.46
C GLY A 13 22.36 30.55 -13.40
N GLU A 14 22.01 31.21 -14.50
CA GLU A 14 20.79 32.03 -14.60
C GLU A 14 19.86 31.41 -15.64
N ILE A 15 18.56 31.42 -15.33
CA ILE A 15 17.50 30.97 -16.22
C ILE A 15 16.26 31.86 -16.01
N GLU A 16 15.59 32.22 -17.09
CA GLU A 16 14.32 32.93 -17.03
C GLU A 16 13.17 31.92 -16.93
N LEU A 17 12.37 32.01 -15.86
CA LEU A 17 11.23 31.14 -15.62
C LEU A 17 9.94 31.94 -15.78
N LYS A 18 8.99 31.41 -16.58
CA LYS A 18 7.63 31.93 -16.62
C LYS A 18 6.88 31.57 -15.33
N ALA A 19 5.79 32.28 -15.02
CA ALA A 19 4.93 31.87 -13.91
C ALA A 19 4.38 30.45 -14.14
N GLY A 20 4.52 29.56 -13.15
CA GLY A 20 4.03 28.18 -13.22
C GLY A 20 5.02 27.16 -12.67
N ASP A 21 4.67 25.89 -12.88
CA ASP A 21 5.41 24.71 -12.49
C ASP A 21 6.52 24.40 -13.52
N HIS A 22 7.72 24.04 -13.05
CA HIS A 22 8.89 23.76 -13.90
C HIS A 22 9.61 22.49 -13.47
N ASP A 23 10.09 21.73 -14.45
CA ASP A 23 10.95 20.58 -14.19
C ASP A 23 12.33 21.03 -13.69
N LEU A 24 12.79 20.40 -12.60
CA LEU A 24 14.10 20.64 -12.01
C LEU A 24 14.91 19.35 -12.01
N GLU A 25 15.88 19.25 -12.92
CA GLU A 25 16.89 18.19 -12.90
C GLU A 25 18.18 18.69 -12.26
N VAL A 26 18.69 17.96 -11.27
CA VAL A 26 20.01 18.25 -10.69
C VAL A 26 20.86 16.99 -10.70
N ARG A 27 21.98 17.06 -11.41
CA ARG A 27 22.96 15.98 -11.50
C ARG A 27 24.01 16.17 -10.41
N TYR A 28 24.27 15.12 -9.65
CA TYR A 28 25.27 15.10 -8.60
C TYR A 28 26.23 13.93 -8.82
N PHE A 29 27.53 14.22 -8.75
CA PHE A 29 28.59 13.24 -8.88
C PHE A 29 29.44 13.23 -7.60
N GLN A 30 29.65 12.04 -7.02
CA GLN A 30 30.54 11.86 -5.88
C GLN A 30 31.43 10.64 -6.09
N LYS A 31 32.75 10.84 -5.99
CA LYS A 31 33.75 9.77 -6.12
C LYS A 31 34.55 9.50 -4.84
N VAL A 32 34.63 10.45 -3.91
CA VAL A 32 35.39 10.36 -2.64
C VAL A 32 34.46 10.56 -1.42
N THR A 33 34.96 10.58 -0.18
CA THR A 33 34.13 10.72 1.04
C THR A 33 33.69 12.18 1.30
N GLY A 34 32.64 12.39 2.10
CA GLY A 34 32.20 13.73 2.53
C GLY A 34 31.16 14.38 1.62
N ALA A 35 30.10 13.65 1.25
CA ALA A 35 29.06 14.13 0.35
C ALA A 35 28.36 15.39 0.89
N VAL A 36 28.47 16.49 0.15
CA VAL A 36 27.75 17.73 0.42
C VAL A 36 27.05 18.13 -0.87
N PHE A 37 25.72 18.10 -0.84
CA PHE A 37 24.88 18.51 -1.96
C PHE A 37 23.87 19.57 -1.48
N GLY A 38 23.87 20.71 -2.14
CA GLY A 38 22.98 21.82 -1.85
C GLY A 38 22.58 22.52 -3.13
N VAL A 39 21.28 22.80 -3.25
CA VAL A 39 20.70 23.56 -4.36
C VAL A 39 19.96 24.74 -3.75
N GLY A 40 20.30 25.93 -4.21
CA GLY A 40 19.66 27.17 -3.80
C GLY A 40 19.21 27.97 -5.00
N TRP A 41 18.28 28.88 -4.77
CA TRP A 41 17.79 29.83 -5.76
C TRP A 41 17.99 31.27 -5.27
N GLN A 42 18.03 32.19 -6.22
CA GLN A 42 18.04 33.63 -5.98
C GLN A 42 17.28 34.28 -7.13
N GLY A 43 16.50 35.31 -6.84
CA GLY A 43 15.72 36.02 -7.84
C GLY A 43 15.51 37.49 -7.46
N PRO A 44 14.79 38.28 -8.29
CA PRO A 44 14.59 39.71 -8.08
C PRO A 44 14.03 40.08 -6.70
N GLU A 45 13.12 39.24 -6.18
CA GLU A 45 12.49 39.43 -4.86
C GLU A 45 12.88 38.34 -3.85
N VAL A 46 13.77 37.43 -4.24
CA VAL A 46 14.13 36.25 -3.44
C VAL A 46 15.62 36.29 -3.12
N ARG A 47 15.95 36.53 -1.85
CA ARG A 47 17.33 36.40 -1.36
C ARG A 47 17.81 34.97 -1.52
N LYS A 48 19.11 34.80 -1.77
CA LYS A 48 19.74 33.50 -1.91
C LYS A 48 19.40 32.60 -0.72
N GLN A 49 18.70 31.52 -1.00
CA GLN A 49 18.27 30.54 0.00
C GLN A 49 18.24 29.15 -0.63
N ARG A 50 18.23 28.11 0.22
CA ARG A 50 17.92 26.75 -0.24
C ARG A 50 16.49 26.75 -0.80
N ILE A 51 16.26 26.01 -1.89
CA ILE A 51 14.90 25.86 -2.41
C ILE A 51 14.04 25.25 -1.29
N PRO A 52 12.99 25.94 -0.81
CA PRO A 52 12.17 25.43 0.28
C PRO A 52 11.37 24.23 -0.20
N SER A 53 11.12 23.25 0.69
CA SER A 53 10.33 22.07 0.35
C SER A 53 8.91 22.42 -0.11
N SER A 54 8.35 23.56 0.34
CA SER A 54 7.06 24.07 -0.11
C SER A 54 7.03 24.52 -1.58
N ALA A 55 8.20 24.74 -2.21
CA ALA A 55 8.32 25.07 -3.63
C ALA A 55 8.68 23.84 -4.49
N LEU A 56 8.82 22.66 -3.88
CA LEU A 56 9.11 21.41 -4.57
C LEU A 56 7.89 20.49 -4.47
N PHE A 57 7.46 19.95 -5.59
CA PHE A 57 6.45 18.90 -5.64
C PHE A 57 6.98 17.76 -6.52
N LEU A 58 6.65 16.53 -6.17
CA LEU A 58 6.76 15.44 -7.14
C LEU A 58 5.57 15.60 -8.09
N PRO A 59 5.75 15.45 -9.42
CA PRO A 59 4.61 15.41 -10.32
C PRO A 59 3.61 14.42 -9.76
N ARG A 60 2.41 14.91 -9.41
CA ARG A 60 1.29 14.05 -9.02
C ARG A 60 1.20 13.02 -10.12
N GLY A 61 1.40 11.75 -9.77
CA GLY A 61 1.53 10.68 -10.75
C GLY A 61 0.44 10.84 -11.80
N GLU A 62 0.82 10.83 -13.08
CA GLU A 62 -0.15 10.96 -14.15
C GLU A 62 -1.32 10.01 -13.88
N PRO A 63 -2.58 10.49 -13.97
CA PRO A 63 -3.73 9.62 -13.82
C PRO A 63 -3.51 8.38 -14.68
N MET A 64 -3.63 7.20 -14.08
CA MET A 64 -3.52 5.96 -14.83
C MET A 64 -4.72 5.88 -15.77
N VAL A 65 -4.55 6.40 -16.98
CA VAL A 65 -5.53 6.28 -18.06
C VAL A 65 -5.40 4.85 -18.60
N PRO A 66 -6.45 4.01 -18.50
CA PRO A 66 -6.40 2.67 -19.04
C PRO A 66 -6.04 2.68 -20.53
N ILE A 67 -5.25 1.70 -20.98
CA ILE A 67 -4.94 1.54 -22.41
C ILE A 67 -6.27 1.32 -23.15
N GLY A 68 -6.53 2.13 -24.18
CA GLY A 68 -7.82 2.13 -24.90
C GLY A 68 -8.93 2.92 -24.21
N HIS A 69 -8.60 3.82 -23.29
CA HIS A 69 -9.55 4.79 -22.76
C HIS A 69 -10.19 5.61 -23.89
N GLU A 70 -11.49 5.45 -24.06
CA GLU A 70 -12.32 6.36 -24.83
C GLU A 70 -12.87 7.45 -23.91
N ALA A 71 -12.77 8.71 -24.33
CA ALA A 71 -13.36 9.82 -23.60
C ALA A 71 -14.87 9.57 -23.42
N PHE A 72 -15.34 9.55 -22.18
CA PHE A 72 -16.77 9.35 -21.92
C PHE A 72 -17.54 10.57 -22.44
N VAL A 73 -18.34 10.35 -23.49
CA VAL A 73 -19.28 11.33 -24.01
C VAL A 73 -20.66 10.97 -23.47
N VAL A 74 -21.31 11.93 -22.79
CA VAL A 74 -22.65 11.74 -22.26
C VAL A 74 -23.64 11.62 -23.43
N ASP A 75 -24.17 10.42 -23.61
CA ASP A 75 -25.35 10.16 -24.41
C ASP A 75 -26.57 10.72 -23.66
N ARG A 76 -27.14 11.82 -24.18
CA ARG A 76 -28.22 12.56 -23.49
C ARG A 76 -29.49 11.73 -23.33
N GLU A 77 -29.80 10.86 -24.30
CA GLU A 77 -30.98 9.99 -24.21
C GLU A 77 -30.79 8.91 -23.15
N LYS A 78 -29.62 8.26 -23.13
CA LYS A 78 -29.29 7.28 -22.09
C LYS A 78 -29.20 7.92 -20.71
N ALA A 79 -28.67 9.13 -20.61
CA ALA A 79 -28.62 9.86 -19.35
C ALA A 79 -30.02 10.19 -18.83
N ALA A 80 -30.94 10.62 -19.70
CA ALA A 80 -32.33 10.87 -19.34
C ALA A 80 -33.06 9.58 -18.92
N ALA A 81 -32.87 8.49 -19.65
CA ALA A 81 -33.40 7.18 -19.28
C ALA A 81 -32.84 6.69 -17.92
N GLY A 82 -31.54 6.88 -17.70
CA GLY A 82 -30.86 6.59 -16.44
C GLY A 82 -31.41 7.40 -15.28
N ALA A 83 -31.70 8.68 -15.48
CA ALA A 83 -32.32 9.54 -14.47
C ALA A 83 -33.73 9.03 -14.08
N GLY A 84 -34.55 8.64 -15.06
CA GLY A 84 -35.86 8.03 -14.81
C GLY A 84 -35.75 6.69 -14.05
N LEU A 85 -34.77 5.86 -14.39
CA LEU A 85 -34.49 4.61 -13.68
C LEU A 85 -34.00 4.86 -12.25
N PHE A 86 -33.14 5.86 -12.02
CA PHE A 86 -32.60 6.19 -10.70
C PHE A 86 -33.72 6.50 -9.69
N ALA A 87 -34.73 7.28 -10.10
CA ALA A 87 -35.89 7.57 -9.28
C ALA A 87 -36.84 6.37 -9.14
N SER A 88 -37.20 5.73 -10.26
CA SER A 88 -38.18 4.63 -10.26
C SER A 88 -37.68 3.35 -9.58
N ARG A 89 -36.36 3.14 -9.51
CA ARG A 89 -35.73 2.02 -8.78
C ARG A 89 -35.44 2.36 -7.31
N GLY A 90 -35.79 3.57 -6.84
CA GLY A 90 -35.63 3.98 -5.45
C GLY A 90 -34.19 4.28 -5.04
N CYS A 91 -33.28 4.51 -5.99
CA CYS A 91 -31.89 4.89 -5.67
C CYS A 91 -31.84 6.22 -4.91
N ALA A 92 -32.75 7.15 -5.28
CA ALA A 92 -32.91 8.44 -4.62
C ALA A 92 -33.41 8.35 -3.15
N SER A 93 -33.86 7.18 -2.69
CA SER A 93 -34.24 6.95 -1.29
C SER A 93 -33.04 6.98 -0.34
N CYS A 94 -31.82 6.76 -0.86
CA CYS A 94 -30.58 6.76 -0.07
C CYS A 94 -29.49 7.69 -0.66
N HIS A 95 -29.48 7.91 -1.97
CA HIS A 95 -28.51 8.76 -2.66
C HIS A 95 -29.15 10.06 -3.13
N SER A 96 -28.93 11.14 -2.40
CA SER A 96 -29.40 12.48 -2.78
C SER A 96 -28.61 13.01 -3.98
N ILE A 97 -29.33 13.33 -5.05
CA ILE A 97 -28.79 13.97 -6.25
C ILE A 97 -29.71 15.13 -6.61
N ASP A 98 -29.13 16.28 -6.95
CA ASP A 98 -29.90 17.44 -7.39
C ASP A 98 -30.75 17.12 -8.61
N GLY A 99 -32.04 17.44 -8.53
CA GLY A 99 -33.02 17.20 -9.60
C GLY A 99 -33.61 15.79 -9.65
N ALA A 100 -33.20 14.87 -8.77
CA ALA A 100 -33.88 13.57 -8.63
C ALA A 100 -35.23 13.74 -7.91
N ALA A 101 -36.27 13.08 -8.42
CA ALA A 101 -37.57 13.08 -7.74
C ALA A 101 -37.46 12.38 -6.37
N PRO A 102 -38.16 12.85 -5.33
CA PRO A 102 -38.18 12.20 -4.03
C PRO A 102 -38.72 10.77 -4.15
N SER A 103 -37.96 9.78 -3.68
CA SER A 103 -38.43 8.41 -3.58
C SER A 103 -38.89 8.11 -2.14
N PRO A 104 -39.91 7.25 -1.94
CA PRO A 104 -40.29 6.79 -0.60
C PRO A 104 -39.06 6.21 0.12
N PRO A 105 -38.90 6.45 1.43
CA PRO A 105 -37.77 5.92 2.17
C PRO A 105 -37.76 4.39 2.10
N ALA A 106 -36.58 3.81 1.96
CA ALA A 106 -36.42 2.37 2.02
C ALA A 106 -36.80 1.84 3.42
N LYS A 107 -37.24 0.58 3.47
CA LYS A 107 -37.51 -0.08 4.75
C LYS A 107 -36.23 -0.08 5.60
N ALA A 108 -36.34 0.29 6.87
CA ALA A 108 -35.19 0.30 7.76
C ALA A 108 -34.61 -1.11 7.89
N PHE A 109 -33.29 -1.20 8.03
CA PHE A 109 -32.59 -2.49 8.12
C PHE A 109 -33.11 -3.36 9.27
N ALA A 110 -33.53 -2.75 10.38
CA ALA A 110 -34.10 -3.42 11.54
C ALA A 110 -35.44 -4.13 11.25
N ASP A 111 -36.19 -3.65 10.24
CA ASP A 111 -37.53 -4.11 9.91
C ASP A 111 -37.52 -5.07 8.70
N LEU A 112 -36.35 -5.37 8.12
CA LEU A 112 -36.25 -6.31 7.02
C LEU A 112 -36.70 -7.71 7.46
N VAL A 113 -37.45 -8.38 6.58
CA VAL A 113 -37.92 -9.75 6.79
C VAL A 113 -37.06 -10.67 5.92
N PRO A 114 -36.19 -11.52 6.51
CA PRO A 114 -35.27 -12.37 5.75
C PRO A 114 -35.98 -13.26 4.72
N GLU A 115 -37.10 -13.85 5.11
CA GLU A 115 -37.87 -14.80 4.31
C GLU A 115 -39.05 -14.13 3.57
N ALA A 116 -38.93 -12.84 3.22
CA ALA A 116 -39.95 -12.17 2.41
C ALA A 116 -40.14 -12.92 1.08
N ALA A 117 -41.36 -13.40 0.83
CA ALA A 117 -41.66 -14.31 -0.29
C ALA A 117 -41.37 -13.71 -1.68
N ASP A 118 -41.41 -12.39 -1.80
CA ASP A 118 -41.26 -11.65 -3.06
C ASP A 118 -40.15 -10.57 -3.01
N GLY A 119 -39.31 -10.60 -1.96
CA GLY A 119 -38.20 -9.67 -1.76
C GLY A 119 -36.95 -9.99 -2.58
N CYS A 120 -35.92 -9.14 -2.52
CA CYS A 120 -34.66 -9.31 -3.26
C CYS A 120 -33.83 -10.54 -2.83
N LEU A 121 -34.14 -11.14 -1.67
CA LEU A 121 -33.52 -12.38 -1.20
C LEU A 121 -34.35 -13.62 -1.54
N SER A 122 -35.58 -13.48 -2.06
CA SER A 122 -36.45 -14.59 -2.46
C SER A 122 -35.92 -15.30 -3.72
N GLU A 123 -36.39 -16.51 -4.01
CA GLU A 123 -36.13 -17.17 -5.30
C GLU A 123 -36.88 -16.49 -6.45
N LYS A 124 -38.13 -16.07 -6.19
CA LYS A 124 -39.01 -15.40 -7.13
C LYS A 124 -39.13 -13.91 -6.79
N ILE A 125 -38.28 -13.10 -7.41
CA ILE A 125 -38.15 -11.68 -7.13
C ILE A 125 -39.32 -10.90 -7.75
N SER A 126 -39.97 -10.04 -6.96
CA SER A 126 -41.04 -9.14 -7.43
C SER A 126 -40.50 -8.11 -8.44
N SER A 127 -41.34 -7.66 -9.36
CA SER A 127 -41.00 -6.55 -10.28
C SER A 127 -40.71 -5.23 -9.56
N LYS A 128 -41.10 -5.12 -8.28
CA LYS A 128 -40.84 -3.96 -7.41
C LYS A 128 -39.54 -4.08 -6.60
N ALA A 129 -38.87 -5.24 -6.63
CA ALA A 129 -37.62 -5.47 -5.93
C ALA A 129 -36.44 -5.50 -6.91
N PRO A 130 -35.25 -5.03 -6.51
CA PRO A 130 -34.05 -5.16 -7.34
C PRO A 130 -33.62 -6.63 -7.41
N ASP A 131 -33.26 -7.09 -8.61
CA ASP A 131 -32.63 -8.37 -8.85
C ASP A 131 -31.11 -8.18 -8.94
N PHE A 132 -30.40 -8.61 -7.89
CA PHE A 132 -28.94 -8.55 -7.82
C PHE A 132 -28.26 -9.80 -8.39
N ASN A 133 -29.02 -10.73 -8.98
CA ASN A 133 -28.54 -12.00 -9.50
C ASN A 133 -27.74 -12.83 -8.47
N LEU A 134 -28.25 -12.89 -7.24
CA LEU A 134 -27.58 -13.56 -6.13
C LEU A 134 -27.60 -15.09 -6.30
N SER A 135 -26.45 -15.73 -6.06
CA SER A 135 -26.36 -17.19 -5.99
C SER A 135 -27.14 -17.74 -4.78
N PRO A 136 -27.53 -19.03 -4.78
CA PRO A 136 -28.19 -19.65 -3.63
C PRO A 136 -27.39 -19.48 -2.32
N ALA A 137 -26.06 -19.61 -2.40
CA ALA A 137 -25.18 -19.42 -1.25
C ALA A 137 -25.19 -17.98 -0.73
N GLN A 138 -25.19 -16.99 -1.63
CA GLN A 138 -25.27 -15.57 -1.26
C GLN A 138 -26.63 -15.23 -0.64
N ARG A 139 -27.73 -15.73 -1.21
CA ARG A 139 -29.08 -15.53 -0.64
C ARG A 139 -29.16 -16.10 0.77
N LYS A 140 -28.67 -17.33 0.97
CA LYS A 140 -28.63 -17.96 2.29
C LYS A 140 -27.83 -17.11 3.29
N ALA A 141 -26.61 -16.71 2.95
CA ALA A 141 -25.75 -15.92 3.83
C ALA A 141 -26.37 -14.55 4.18
N LEU A 142 -27.01 -13.88 3.22
CA LEU A 142 -27.68 -12.61 3.47
C LEU A 142 -28.93 -12.77 4.34
N ARG A 143 -29.72 -13.83 4.14
CA ARG A 143 -30.88 -14.12 5.00
C ARG A 143 -30.45 -14.39 6.44
N GLU A 144 -29.41 -15.19 6.63
CA GLU A 144 -28.81 -15.46 7.95
C GLU A 144 -28.32 -14.15 8.61
N ALA A 145 -27.61 -13.29 7.86
CA ALA A 145 -27.12 -12.01 8.37
C ALA A 145 -28.25 -11.03 8.75
N VAL A 146 -29.33 -10.97 7.97
CA VAL A 146 -30.50 -10.13 8.29
C VAL A 146 -31.26 -10.71 9.49
N ALA A 147 -31.36 -12.05 9.60
CA ALA A 147 -31.97 -12.71 10.74
C ALA A 147 -31.18 -12.41 12.04
N ASP A 148 -29.85 -12.47 11.98
CA ASP A 148 -28.94 -12.21 13.10
C ASP A 148 -28.46 -10.74 13.18
N ARG A 149 -29.25 -9.79 12.68
CA ARG A 149 -28.89 -8.36 12.64
C ARG A 149 -28.57 -7.76 14.01
N ALA A 150 -29.05 -8.35 15.11
CA ALA A 150 -28.72 -7.91 16.45
C ALA A 150 -27.23 -8.10 16.77
N ALA A 151 -26.61 -9.18 16.29
CA ALA A 151 -25.18 -9.46 16.47
C ALA A 151 -24.28 -8.42 15.79
N LEU A 152 -24.77 -7.69 14.78
CA LEU A 152 -24.02 -6.63 14.11
C LEU A 152 -23.70 -5.43 15.01
N LYS A 153 -24.37 -5.31 16.17
CA LYS A 153 -24.04 -4.29 17.19
C LYS A 153 -22.78 -4.64 17.97
N THR A 154 -22.41 -5.91 18.02
CA THR A 154 -21.20 -6.37 18.70
C THR A 154 -20.00 -6.13 17.78
N PRO A 155 -18.94 -5.46 18.26
CA PRO A 155 -17.70 -5.33 17.49
C PRO A 155 -17.17 -6.71 17.07
N LEU A 156 -16.61 -6.77 15.86
CA LEU A 156 -15.96 -7.99 15.39
C LEU A 156 -14.62 -8.18 16.09
N GLU A 157 -14.29 -9.43 16.41
CA GLU A 157 -12.93 -9.81 16.76
C GLU A 157 -11.92 -9.32 15.71
N PRO A 158 -10.68 -8.96 16.09
CA PRO A 158 -9.70 -8.33 15.21
C PRO A 158 -9.53 -9.03 13.85
N ASP A 159 -9.37 -10.35 13.82
CA ASP A 159 -9.22 -11.11 12.56
C ASP A 159 -10.44 -11.04 11.65
N ARG A 160 -11.65 -11.05 12.22
CA ARG A 160 -12.90 -10.90 11.46
C ARG A 160 -13.05 -9.47 10.94
N ALA A 161 -12.64 -8.47 11.72
CA ALA A 161 -12.61 -7.08 11.29
C ALA A 161 -11.62 -6.84 10.14
N ILE A 162 -10.42 -7.45 10.22
CA ILE A 162 -9.42 -7.42 9.15
C ILE A 162 -9.99 -8.07 7.88
N HIS A 163 -10.49 -9.30 7.98
CA HIS A 163 -11.05 -10.02 6.82
C HIS A 163 -12.15 -9.22 6.13
N ARG A 164 -13.11 -8.69 6.90
CA ARG A 164 -14.19 -7.85 6.37
C ARG A 164 -13.65 -6.64 5.62
N THR A 165 -12.64 -5.96 6.19
CA THR A 165 -12.06 -4.76 5.58
C THR A 165 -11.28 -5.10 4.30
N LEU A 166 -10.46 -6.15 4.32
CA LEU A 166 -9.71 -6.60 3.13
C LEU A 166 -10.64 -7.05 2.00
N ALA A 167 -11.77 -7.68 2.32
CA ALA A 167 -12.78 -8.05 1.32
C ALA A 167 -13.51 -6.81 0.79
N ALA A 168 -14.00 -5.93 1.66
CA ALA A 168 -14.75 -4.74 1.27
C ALA A 168 -13.92 -3.75 0.42
N MET A 169 -12.63 -3.62 0.73
CA MET A 169 -11.70 -2.76 0.00
C MET A 169 -11.01 -3.47 -1.17
N ASN A 170 -11.41 -4.71 -1.46
CA ASN A 170 -10.86 -5.56 -2.53
C ASN A 170 -9.33 -5.78 -2.44
N CYS A 171 -8.75 -5.70 -1.25
CA CYS A 171 -7.33 -5.95 -1.01
C CYS A 171 -6.93 -7.36 -1.46
N TYR A 172 -7.82 -8.33 -1.31
CA TYR A 172 -7.60 -9.72 -1.70
C TYR A 172 -7.39 -9.94 -3.21
N ALA A 173 -7.71 -8.96 -4.06
CA ALA A 173 -7.38 -9.04 -5.48
C ALA A 173 -5.86 -8.99 -5.75
N CYS A 174 -5.09 -8.45 -4.80
CA CYS A 174 -3.66 -8.18 -4.93
C CYS A 174 -2.85 -8.83 -3.80
N HIS A 175 -3.37 -8.79 -2.58
CA HIS A 175 -2.70 -9.27 -1.38
C HIS A 175 -3.29 -10.58 -0.91
N GLN A 176 -2.46 -11.44 -0.33
CA GLN A 176 -2.89 -12.64 0.37
C GLN A 176 -2.77 -12.42 1.89
N ARG A 177 -3.73 -12.93 2.66
CA ARG A 177 -3.62 -13.08 4.11
C ARG A 177 -4.19 -14.43 4.53
N ASP A 178 -3.40 -15.22 5.25
CA ASP A 178 -3.78 -16.51 5.86
C ASP A 178 -4.46 -17.47 4.88
N GLY A 179 -3.88 -17.56 3.67
CA GLY A 179 -4.39 -18.41 2.59
C GLY A 179 -5.49 -17.77 1.73
N VAL A 180 -6.04 -16.63 2.13
CA VAL A 180 -7.13 -15.95 1.41
C VAL A 180 -6.58 -14.85 0.50
N GLY A 181 -7.04 -14.84 -0.75
CA GLY A 181 -6.70 -13.82 -1.74
C GLY A 181 -5.38 -14.04 -2.46
N GLY A 182 -4.80 -12.95 -2.96
CA GLY A 182 -3.65 -12.93 -3.85
C GLY A 182 -4.05 -13.05 -5.33
N PRO A 183 -3.14 -12.68 -6.25
CA PRO A 183 -3.42 -12.76 -7.67
C PRO A 183 -3.48 -14.22 -8.14
N GLY A 184 -4.68 -14.67 -8.52
CA GLY A 184 -4.86 -15.94 -9.22
C GLY A 184 -4.11 -15.98 -10.56
N GLU A 185 -3.91 -17.17 -11.12
CA GLU A 185 -3.05 -17.39 -12.30
C GLU A 185 -3.29 -16.40 -13.44
N GLY A 186 -4.55 -16.19 -13.84
CA GLY A 186 -4.90 -15.26 -14.93
C GLY A 186 -4.68 -13.77 -14.66
N ARG A 187 -4.42 -13.37 -13.40
CA ARG A 187 -4.09 -11.97 -13.05
C ARG A 187 -2.60 -11.75 -12.82
N ARG A 188 -1.81 -12.81 -12.65
CA ARG A 188 -0.36 -12.69 -12.34
C ARG A 188 0.41 -11.97 -13.45
N GLU A 189 0.02 -12.16 -14.69
CA GLU A 189 0.64 -11.51 -15.86
C GLU A 189 0.48 -9.97 -15.87
N LEU A 190 -0.48 -9.45 -15.11
CA LEU A 190 -0.70 -8.01 -14.95
C LEU A 190 0.33 -7.36 -14.01
N PHE A 191 1.02 -8.15 -13.18
CA PHE A 191 2.00 -7.64 -12.21
C PHE A 191 3.39 -7.57 -12.84
N LYS A 192 3.66 -6.44 -13.49
CA LYS A 192 4.94 -6.16 -14.18
C LYS A 192 5.89 -5.34 -13.31
N THR A 193 7.17 -5.43 -13.61
CA THR A 193 8.21 -4.56 -13.04
C THR A 193 8.65 -3.51 -14.06
N ARG A 194 8.98 -2.30 -13.60
CA ARG A 194 9.56 -1.22 -14.44
C ARG A 194 11.04 -1.45 -14.73
N VAL A 195 11.70 -2.24 -13.89
CA VAL A 195 13.11 -2.60 -14.02
C VAL A 195 13.23 -4.12 -13.89
N ALA A 196 14.20 -4.71 -14.60
CA ALA A 196 14.54 -6.11 -14.41
C ALA A 196 15.08 -6.30 -13.00
N ILE A 197 14.41 -7.13 -12.20
CA ILE A 197 14.82 -7.43 -10.84
C ILE A 197 14.63 -8.92 -10.59
N ASP A 198 15.69 -9.59 -10.18
CA ASP A 198 15.68 -11.03 -9.95
C ASP A 198 15.38 -11.37 -8.48
N LEU A 199 14.18 -11.00 -8.02
CA LEU A 199 13.67 -11.33 -6.68
C LEU A 199 12.73 -12.54 -6.68
N GLY A 200 12.71 -13.31 -7.77
CA GLY A 200 11.77 -14.43 -7.95
C GLY A 200 10.31 -13.99 -7.97
N GLU A 201 9.40 -14.94 -7.74
CA GLU A 201 7.94 -14.68 -7.74
C GLU A 201 7.52 -13.75 -6.62
N GLU A 202 8.17 -13.80 -5.45
CA GLU A 202 7.92 -12.88 -4.34
C GLU A 202 8.09 -11.42 -4.78
N GLY A 203 9.10 -11.14 -5.60
CA GLY A 203 9.35 -9.82 -6.13
C GLY A 203 8.25 -9.33 -7.08
N LYS A 204 7.58 -10.23 -7.80
CA LYS A 204 6.65 -9.88 -8.87
C LYS A 204 5.24 -9.55 -8.39
N VAL A 205 4.79 -10.11 -7.28
CA VAL A 205 3.44 -9.88 -6.74
C VAL A 205 3.45 -8.90 -5.57
N PRO A 206 2.31 -8.35 -5.11
CA PRO A 206 2.23 -7.58 -3.86
C PRO A 206 2.54 -8.46 -2.64
N PRO A 207 3.02 -7.87 -1.52
CA PRO A 207 3.41 -8.65 -0.36
C PRO A 207 2.21 -9.35 0.27
N ASN A 208 2.44 -10.53 0.86
CA ASN A 208 1.48 -11.10 1.80
C ASN A 208 1.32 -10.17 3.01
N LEU A 209 0.15 -10.23 3.63
CA LEU A 209 -0.21 -9.44 4.80
C LEU A 209 -0.29 -10.30 6.06
N ASN A 210 0.27 -11.52 6.01
CA ASN A 210 0.37 -12.38 7.17
C ASN A 210 1.20 -11.68 8.25
N SER A 211 0.65 -11.60 9.46
CA SER A 211 1.32 -10.99 10.60
C SER A 211 1.78 -9.55 10.34
N ALA A 212 1.08 -8.80 9.47
CA ALA A 212 1.47 -7.44 9.09
C ALA A 212 1.53 -6.50 10.29
N GLY A 213 0.66 -6.67 11.30
CA GLY A 213 0.69 -5.90 12.54
C GLY A 213 1.88 -6.22 13.44
N SER A 214 2.39 -7.45 13.41
CA SER A 214 3.64 -7.83 14.08
C SER A 214 4.85 -7.29 13.33
N LYS A 215 4.80 -7.34 11.99
CA LYS A 215 5.90 -6.97 11.11
C LYS A 215 6.19 -5.47 11.10
N LEU A 216 5.14 -4.67 10.92
CA LEU A 216 5.26 -3.26 10.65
C LEU A 216 4.99 -2.44 11.91
N ARG A 217 5.79 -1.39 12.11
CA ARG A 217 5.50 -0.36 13.11
C ARG A 217 4.16 0.30 12.79
N ARG A 218 3.47 0.80 13.82
CA ARG A 218 2.22 1.56 13.65
C ARG A 218 2.40 2.69 12.64
N GLU A 219 3.43 3.50 12.82
CA GLU A 219 3.71 4.66 11.97
C GLU A 219 3.96 4.23 10.52
N ALA A 220 4.55 3.05 10.32
CA ALA A 220 4.79 2.50 9.00
C ALA A 220 3.50 2.01 8.34
N LEU A 221 2.60 1.35 9.09
CA LEU A 221 1.28 0.95 8.59
C LEU A 221 0.46 2.17 8.17
N GLU A 222 0.43 3.22 8.99
CA GLU A 222 -0.29 4.46 8.68
C GLU A 222 0.27 5.15 7.43
N LYS A 223 1.60 5.27 7.33
CA LYS A 223 2.28 5.82 6.15
C LYS A 223 1.99 5.04 4.87
N ILE A 224 1.99 3.71 4.94
CA ILE A 224 1.71 2.83 3.79
C ILE A 224 0.23 2.95 3.37
N LEU A 225 -0.70 2.87 4.34
CA LEU A 225 -2.13 2.76 4.04
C LEU A 225 -2.80 4.11 3.76
N TYR A 226 -2.35 5.19 4.39
CA TYR A 226 -3.02 6.49 4.33
C TYR A 226 -2.29 7.49 3.45
N HIS A 227 -0.97 7.38 3.32
CA HIS A 227 -0.13 8.41 2.69
C HIS A 227 0.61 7.91 1.44
N GLY A 228 0.56 6.60 1.13
CA GLY A 228 1.28 6.03 -0.01
C GLY A 228 2.81 6.10 0.15
N GLU A 229 3.29 6.14 1.40
CA GLU A 229 4.70 6.23 1.75
C GLU A 229 5.27 4.86 2.17
N LEU A 230 6.61 4.74 2.23
CA LEU A 230 7.31 3.53 2.72
C LEU A 230 7.01 2.23 1.93
N HIS A 231 6.48 2.35 0.70
CA HIS A 231 6.34 1.24 -0.23
C HIS A 231 7.69 0.85 -0.83
N VAL A 232 8.33 -0.17 -0.27
CA VAL A 232 9.63 -0.69 -0.75
C VAL A 232 9.56 -1.26 -2.16
N ARG A 233 8.42 -1.88 -2.55
CA ARG A 233 8.22 -2.42 -3.89
C ARG A 233 7.86 -1.34 -4.92
N GLY A 234 7.49 -0.13 -4.48
CA GLY A 234 7.15 0.99 -5.36
C GLY A 234 8.29 1.43 -6.28
N ARG A 235 9.54 1.14 -5.90
CA ARG A 235 10.75 1.46 -6.67
C ARG A 235 10.87 0.65 -7.95
N TYR A 236 10.30 -0.55 -8.01
CA TYR A 236 10.48 -1.44 -9.14
C TYR A 236 9.18 -2.06 -9.68
N MET A 237 8.12 -2.24 -8.89
CA MET A 237 6.83 -2.75 -9.38
C MET A 237 6.07 -1.66 -10.15
N ALA A 238 5.55 -2.00 -11.33
CA ALA A 238 4.68 -1.12 -12.11
C ALA A 238 3.33 -0.95 -11.42
N THR A 239 2.77 -2.03 -10.87
CA THR A 239 1.53 -2.05 -10.10
C THR A 239 1.64 -1.15 -8.86
N ARG A 240 0.57 -0.38 -8.61
CA ARG A 240 0.45 0.53 -7.47
C ARG A 240 -0.68 0.09 -6.55
N MET A 241 -0.47 0.25 -5.25
CA MET A 241 -1.53 0.08 -4.25
C MET A 241 -2.47 1.29 -4.32
N PRO A 242 -3.80 1.11 -4.30
CA PRO A 242 -4.74 2.21 -4.21
C PRO A 242 -4.55 3.00 -2.91
N GLY A 243 -4.71 4.33 -2.98
CA GLY A 243 -4.75 5.18 -1.80
C GLY A 243 -6.17 5.17 -1.22
N PHE A 244 -6.34 4.64 -0.01
CA PHE A 244 -7.66 4.53 0.63
C PHE A 244 -7.94 5.65 1.63
N GLY A 245 -6.91 6.30 2.18
CA GLY A 245 -7.06 7.35 3.18
C GLY A 245 -7.38 6.82 4.59
N LYS A 246 -7.21 7.68 5.59
CA LYS A 246 -7.33 7.34 7.01
C LYS A 246 -8.78 7.06 7.40
N GLU A 247 -9.72 7.76 6.78
CA GLU A 247 -11.15 7.69 7.03
C GLU A 247 -11.70 6.29 6.73
N ASN A 248 -11.14 5.61 5.72
CA ASN A 248 -11.56 4.27 5.30
C ASN A 248 -10.80 3.15 6.02
N LEU A 249 -9.53 3.37 6.37
CA LEU A 249 -8.63 2.32 6.88
C LEU A 249 -8.12 2.55 8.32
N GLY A 250 -8.61 3.57 9.02
CA GLY A 250 -8.29 3.85 10.43
C GLY A 250 -8.37 2.61 11.32
N PRO A 251 -9.54 1.96 11.38
CA PRO A 251 -9.73 0.76 12.20
C PRO A 251 -8.87 -0.44 11.78
N LEU A 252 -8.46 -0.53 10.50
CA LEU A 252 -7.67 -1.66 10.00
C LEU A 252 -6.29 -1.71 10.66
N VAL A 253 -5.63 -0.56 10.86
CA VAL A 253 -4.31 -0.52 11.50
C VAL A 253 -4.37 -1.02 12.93
N ALA A 254 -5.39 -0.59 13.70
CA ALA A 254 -5.59 -1.06 15.06
C ALA A 254 -5.84 -2.57 15.09
N ALA A 255 -6.75 -3.06 14.24
CA ALA A 255 -7.08 -4.49 14.18
C ALA A 255 -5.87 -5.36 13.79
N LEU A 256 -5.05 -4.94 12.82
CA LEU A 256 -3.83 -5.65 12.44
C LEU A 256 -2.85 -5.77 13.61
N ILE A 257 -2.59 -4.65 14.31
CA ILE A 257 -1.69 -4.64 15.47
C ILE A 257 -2.23 -5.54 16.58
N GLU A 258 -3.52 -5.44 16.89
CA GLU A 258 -4.15 -6.23 17.95
C GLU A 258 -4.14 -7.74 17.63
N ALA A 259 -4.42 -8.11 16.38
CA ALA A 259 -4.43 -9.52 15.96
C ALA A 259 -3.03 -10.15 15.90
N ASP A 260 -2.04 -9.39 15.43
CA ASP A 260 -0.76 -9.97 15.04
C ASP A 260 0.37 -9.79 16.08
N SER A 261 0.31 -8.76 16.93
CA SER A 261 1.46 -8.35 17.76
C SER A 261 1.92 -9.45 18.72
N LYS A 262 3.23 -9.60 18.85
CA LYS A 262 3.88 -10.45 19.85
C LYS A 262 4.51 -9.60 20.96
N PRO A 263 4.64 -10.13 22.19
CA PRO A 263 5.18 -9.38 23.33
C PRO A 263 6.56 -8.74 23.09
N ASP A 264 7.40 -9.37 22.27
CA ASP A 264 8.77 -8.94 21.97
C ASP A 264 8.88 -7.98 20.78
N ASP A 265 7.80 -7.71 20.03
CA ASP A 265 7.86 -6.92 18.79
C ASP A 265 8.44 -5.52 18.98
N GLY A 266 8.01 -4.84 20.05
CA GLY A 266 8.46 -3.48 20.37
C GLY A 266 9.83 -3.41 21.08
N VAL A 267 10.41 -4.54 21.50
CA VAL A 267 11.64 -4.55 22.29
C VAL A 267 12.82 -4.14 21.42
N THR A 268 13.26 -2.89 21.57
CA THR A 268 14.37 -2.32 20.81
C THR A 268 15.66 -2.50 21.62
N PRO A 269 16.74 -3.05 21.03
CA PRO A 269 18.03 -3.10 21.71
C PRO A 269 18.56 -1.68 21.94
N GLU A 270 19.22 -1.46 23.08
CA GLU A 270 19.91 -0.20 23.33
C GLU A 270 21.01 0.03 22.27
N PHE A 271 21.16 1.29 21.88
CA PHE A 271 22.19 1.64 20.92
C PHE A 271 23.58 1.48 21.53
N ASN A 272 24.44 0.72 20.86
CA ASN A 272 25.81 0.49 21.26
C ASN A 272 26.73 0.63 20.04
N TYR A 273 27.77 1.47 20.14
CA TYR A 273 28.72 1.70 19.07
C TYR A 273 29.49 0.44 18.65
N GLY A 274 29.85 -0.42 19.61
CA GLY A 274 30.44 -1.73 19.34
C GLY A 274 29.50 -2.61 18.53
N SER A 275 28.25 -2.76 18.96
CA SER A 275 27.24 -3.54 18.23
C SER A 275 26.95 -2.98 16.83
N ALA A 276 26.95 -1.65 16.67
CA ALA A 276 26.79 -1.01 15.36
C ALA A 276 27.97 -1.32 14.42
N ARG A 277 29.21 -1.25 14.94
CA ARG A 277 30.42 -1.63 14.19
C ARG A 277 30.41 -3.11 13.81
N ASP A 278 30.04 -3.98 14.75
CA ASP A 278 30.00 -5.42 14.52
C ASP A 278 28.88 -5.77 13.51
N GLY A 279 27.73 -5.09 13.58
CA GLY A 279 26.66 -5.19 12.59
C GLY A 279 27.08 -4.72 11.19
N GLN A 280 27.91 -3.67 11.09
CA GLN A 280 28.48 -3.23 9.82
C GLN A 280 29.43 -4.29 9.24
N ALA A 281 30.29 -4.89 10.07
CA ALA A 281 31.18 -5.98 9.65
C ALA A 281 30.38 -7.21 9.19
N LEU A 282 29.32 -7.56 9.94
CA LEU A 282 28.42 -8.65 9.63
C LEU A 282 27.71 -8.45 8.28
N ALA A 283 27.22 -7.23 8.00
CA ALA A 283 26.56 -6.95 6.73
C ALA A 283 27.53 -6.95 5.53
N GLY A 284 28.83 -6.71 5.77
CA GLY A 284 29.87 -6.62 4.77
C GLY A 284 30.27 -7.94 4.14
N ALA A 285 31.13 -7.88 3.13
CA ALA A 285 31.58 -9.03 2.34
C ALA A 285 32.34 -10.10 3.16
N SER A 286 32.93 -9.71 4.30
CA SER A 286 33.67 -10.61 5.20
C SER A 286 32.81 -11.23 6.30
N GLY A 287 31.54 -10.87 6.40
CA GLY A 287 30.58 -11.44 7.34
C GLY A 287 29.55 -12.29 6.60
N LEU A 288 28.27 -11.98 6.80
CA LEU A 288 27.13 -12.61 6.14
C LEU A 288 26.90 -12.16 4.70
N ALA A 289 27.70 -11.22 4.20
CA ALA A 289 27.63 -10.72 2.84
C ALA A 289 26.22 -10.22 2.46
N CYS A 290 25.49 -9.61 3.41
CA CYS A 290 24.15 -9.04 3.19
C CYS A 290 24.15 -8.05 2.02
N ILE A 291 25.25 -7.30 1.85
CA ILE A 291 25.47 -6.37 0.72
C ILE A 291 25.51 -7.03 -0.66
N THR A 292 25.55 -8.35 -0.74
CA THR A 292 25.41 -9.07 -2.02
C THR A 292 24.02 -8.89 -2.60
N CYS A 293 23.00 -8.87 -1.74
CA CYS A 293 21.59 -8.82 -2.13
C CYS A 293 20.86 -7.57 -1.64
N HIS A 294 21.42 -6.80 -0.71
CA HIS A 294 20.76 -5.62 -0.17
C HIS A 294 21.58 -4.36 -0.37
N ASN A 295 20.88 -3.27 -0.68
CA ASN A 295 21.48 -1.95 -0.58
C ASN A 295 21.75 -1.62 0.90
N LEU A 296 22.72 -0.74 1.16
CA LEU A 296 23.05 -0.29 2.50
C LEU A 296 23.39 1.20 2.52
N GLY A 297 22.48 2.02 3.05
CA GLY A 297 22.68 3.46 3.18
C GLY A 297 22.90 4.15 1.83
N GLY A 298 22.10 3.77 0.83
CA GLY A 298 22.17 4.26 -0.55
C GLY A 298 23.26 3.59 -1.41
N ARG A 299 24.11 2.74 -0.83
CA ARG A 299 25.09 1.96 -1.59
C ARG A 299 24.39 0.77 -2.22
N LYS A 300 24.60 0.58 -3.53
CA LYS A 300 23.99 -0.52 -4.28
C LYS A 300 24.55 -1.87 -3.84
N ALA A 301 23.69 -2.88 -3.80
CA ALA A 301 24.09 -4.27 -3.65
C ALA A 301 25.07 -4.69 -4.76
N VAL A 302 25.93 -5.67 -4.48
CA VAL A 302 26.86 -6.23 -5.47
C VAL A 302 26.12 -7.00 -6.57
N GLY A 303 25.04 -7.69 -6.21
CA GLY A 303 24.20 -8.46 -7.11
C GLY A 303 22.79 -7.89 -7.22
N ILE A 304 21.80 -8.65 -6.74
CA ILE A 304 20.38 -8.29 -6.87
C ILE A 304 20.09 -7.11 -5.94
N PRO A 305 19.54 -5.97 -6.43
CA PRO A 305 19.27 -4.82 -5.58
C PRO A 305 17.98 -5.05 -4.78
N GLY A 306 18.10 -5.75 -3.65
CA GLY A 306 17.06 -5.84 -2.63
C GLY A 306 16.87 -4.53 -1.89
N ILE A 307 16.04 -4.58 -0.84
CA ILE A 307 15.66 -3.39 -0.07
C ILE A 307 16.87 -2.82 0.68
N ASP A 308 16.96 -1.50 0.82
CA ASP A 308 18.01 -0.86 1.62
C ASP A 308 17.84 -1.15 3.12
N LEU A 309 18.83 -1.83 3.71
CA LEU A 309 18.79 -2.23 5.12
C LEU A 309 18.78 -1.03 6.07
N ALA A 310 19.34 0.11 5.66
CA ALA A 310 19.37 1.32 6.49
C ALA A 310 17.96 1.89 6.73
N GLU A 311 16.98 1.57 5.89
CA GLU A 311 15.59 2.04 6.02
C GLU A 311 14.71 1.12 6.89
N MET A 312 15.21 -0.07 7.26
CA MET A 312 14.37 -1.10 7.91
C MET A 312 13.87 -0.69 9.29
N HIS A 313 14.67 0.07 10.05
CA HIS A 313 14.29 0.56 11.37
C HIS A 313 13.03 1.45 11.35
N GLN A 314 12.76 2.14 10.23
CA GLN A 314 11.58 3.01 10.07
C GLN A 314 10.30 2.20 9.84
N ARG A 315 10.44 0.96 9.39
CA ARG A 315 9.32 0.14 8.91
C ARG A 315 9.01 -1.02 9.84
N LEU A 316 10.04 -1.69 10.33
CA LEU A 316 9.90 -2.99 10.99
C LEU A 316 9.95 -2.86 12.51
N ASN A 317 9.13 -3.67 13.16
CA ASN A 317 9.24 -3.91 14.60
C ASN A 317 10.51 -4.76 14.88
N PRO A 318 11.37 -4.36 15.84
CA PRO A 318 12.65 -5.04 16.09
C PRO A 318 12.52 -6.51 16.47
N GLY A 319 11.54 -6.89 17.31
CA GLY A 319 11.33 -8.28 17.69
C GLY A 319 10.96 -9.14 16.50
N TRP A 320 10.03 -8.67 15.66
CA TRP A 320 9.71 -9.32 14.41
C TRP A 320 10.92 -9.46 13.49
N PHE A 321 11.71 -8.38 13.34
CA PHE A 321 12.89 -8.41 12.48
C PHE A 321 13.91 -9.44 12.96
N ARG A 322 14.13 -9.56 14.27
CA ARG A 322 14.98 -10.60 14.85
C ARG A 322 14.50 -12.01 14.51
N ARG A 323 13.20 -12.29 14.68
CA ARG A 323 12.63 -13.61 14.33
C ARG A 323 12.75 -13.90 12.83
N PHE A 324 12.50 -12.90 11.99
CA PHE A 324 12.67 -13.02 10.54
C PHE A 324 14.12 -13.32 10.14
N LEU A 325 15.11 -12.67 10.76
CA LEU A 325 16.53 -12.95 10.47
C LEU A 325 16.94 -14.37 10.87
N LEU A 326 16.41 -14.88 11.98
CA LEU A 326 16.71 -16.23 12.46
C LEU A 326 16.12 -17.32 11.55
N ASN A 327 14.93 -17.10 11.00
CA ASN A 327 14.24 -18.08 10.15
C ASN A 327 13.33 -17.41 9.11
N PRO A 328 13.88 -16.87 8.00
CA PRO A 328 13.08 -16.16 7.02
C PRO A 328 12.08 -17.07 6.29
N GLN A 329 12.40 -18.36 6.13
CA GLN A 329 11.56 -19.36 5.48
C GLN A 329 10.25 -19.65 6.24
N GLU A 330 10.20 -19.38 7.55
CA GLU A 330 8.97 -19.46 8.35
C GLU A 330 7.92 -18.43 7.89
N PHE A 331 8.37 -17.26 7.48
CA PHE A 331 7.50 -16.16 7.05
C PHE A 331 7.17 -16.21 5.56
N ASN A 332 8.10 -16.71 4.75
CA ASN A 332 7.88 -16.98 3.34
C ASN A 332 8.76 -18.15 2.89
N LYS A 333 8.16 -19.31 2.62
CA LYS A 333 8.87 -20.52 2.19
C LYS A 333 9.66 -20.34 0.90
N ASP A 334 9.19 -19.43 0.03
CA ASP A 334 9.80 -19.16 -1.27
C ASP A 334 10.77 -17.96 -1.24
N THR A 335 11.12 -17.47 -0.04
CA THR A 335 12.06 -16.36 0.10
C THR A 335 13.45 -16.73 -0.41
N ARG A 336 14.09 -15.81 -1.13
CA ARG A 336 15.49 -15.93 -1.53
C ARG A 336 16.47 -15.65 -0.39
N MET A 337 16.00 -15.06 0.71
CA MET A 337 16.86 -14.77 1.85
C MET A 337 17.27 -16.09 2.51
N PRO A 338 18.56 -16.43 2.59
CA PRO A 338 18.99 -17.69 3.18
C PRO A 338 18.80 -17.70 4.70
N GLY A 339 18.63 -18.89 5.26
CA GLY A 339 18.70 -19.09 6.70
C GLY A 339 20.15 -19.04 7.16
N PHE A 340 20.52 -18.00 7.89
CA PHE A 340 21.90 -17.77 8.32
C PHE A 340 22.22 -18.35 9.72
N TRP A 341 21.19 -18.77 10.46
CA TRP A 341 21.32 -19.30 11.84
C TRP A 341 20.60 -20.65 12.04
N PRO A 342 20.98 -21.72 11.30
CA PRO A 342 20.40 -23.05 11.53
C PRO A 342 20.68 -23.51 12.97
N GLY A 343 19.63 -23.88 13.71
CA GLY A 343 19.74 -24.27 15.12
C GLY A 343 20.13 -23.13 16.08
N GLY A 344 20.04 -21.86 15.65
CA GLY A 344 20.39 -20.69 16.47
C GLY A 344 21.89 -20.37 16.51
N VAL A 345 22.70 -21.05 15.71
CA VAL A 345 24.15 -20.84 15.62
C VAL A 345 24.49 -20.24 14.26
N ALA A 346 25.35 -19.22 14.24
CA ALA A 346 25.84 -18.63 13.00
C ALA A 346 26.64 -19.65 12.20
N SER A 347 26.38 -19.76 10.89
CA SER A 347 27.06 -20.73 10.01
C SER A 347 28.50 -20.32 9.61
N PHE A 348 29.06 -19.27 10.21
CA PHE A 348 30.32 -18.61 9.84
C PHE A 348 31.09 -18.16 11.08
#